data_AF-A0A7M3MS37-F1
#
_entry.id   AF-A0A7M3MS37-F1
#
_cell.length_a   1.000
_cell.length_b   1.000
_cell.length_c   1.000
_cell.angle_alpha   90.00
_cell.angle_beta   90.00
_cell.angle_gamma   90.00
#
_symmetry.space_group_name_H-M   'P 1'
#
loop_
_entity.id
_entity.type
_entity.pdbx_description
1 polymer ?
#
loop_
_entity_poly.entity_id
_entity_poly.type
_entity_poly.pdbx_seq_one_letter_code
_entity_poly.pdbx_strand_id
1 'polypeptide(L)'
;MVLMIRDQFLAGLNRFVIVPLFLFSGTFFPVEQLPPVAGTIARVLPLWHGVELTRALALGTAPALAWPVHLGVVVALLVAGILAGSVTFDRRLRP
;
A
#
# COMPACT_ATOMS: atom_id res chain seq x y z
N MET A 1 1.63 28.12 -13.23
CA MET A 1 0.30 27.48 -13.04
C MET A 1 0.38 25.95 -12.93
N VAL A 2 1.02 25.26 -13.90
CA VAL A 2 1.13 23.77 -13.90
C VAL A 2 1.84 23.20 -12.67
N LEU A 3 2.92 23.85 -12.20
CA LEU A 3 3.65 23.42 -11.00
C LEU A 3 2.75 23.43 -9.75
N MET A 4 2.03 24.54 -9.53
CA MET A 4 1.12 24.70 -8.39
C MET A 4 -0.02 23.66 -8.38
N ILE A 5 -0.56 23.28 -9.55
CA ILE A 5 -1.59 22.22 -9.64
C ILE A 5 -1.00 20.86 -9.24
N ARG A 6 0.24 20.56 -9.64
CA ARG A 6 0.94 19.33 -9.22
C ARG A 6 1.16 19.29 -7.73
N ASP A 7 1.60 20.40 -7.14
CA ASP A 7 1.85 20.48 -5.69
C ASP A 7 0.57 20.27 -4.89
N GLN A 8 -0.56 20.86 -5.34
CA GLN A 8 -1.87 20.64 -4.75
C GLN A 8 -2.32 19.18 -4.86
N PHE A 9 -2.10 18.54 -6.02
CA PHE A 9 -2.41 17.13 -6.21
C PHE A 9 -1.58 16.22 -5.29
N LEU A 10 -0.27 16.45 -5.21
CA LEU A 10 0.62 15.67 -4.35
C LEU A 10 0.27 15.83 -2.86
N ALA A 11 -0.08 17.05 -2.45
CA ALA A 11 -0.55 17.31 -1.09
C ALA A 11 -1.87 16.57 -0.78
N GLY A 12 -2.81 16.56 -1.74
CA GLY A 12 -4.06 15.80 -1.62
C GLY A 12 -3.82 14.30 -1.54
N LEU A 13 -2.98 13.76 -2.43
CA LEU A 13 -2.58 12.34 -2.41
C LEU A 13 -2.00 11.94 -1.06
N ASN A 14 -1.10 12.75 -0.50
CA ASN A 14 -0.51 12.46 0.79
C ASN A 14 -1.56 12.41 1.91
N ARG A 15 -2.39 13.46 2.02
CA ARG A 15 -3.35 13.62 3.12
C ARG A 15 -4.50 12.61 3.07
N PHE A 16 -4.98 12.30 1.89
CA PHE A 16 -6.21 11.51 1.72
C PHE A 16 -5.96 10.05 1.32
N VAL A 17 -4.76 9.72 0.83
CA VAL A 17 -4.43 8.35 0.43
C VAL A 17 -3.29 7.79 1.28
N ILE A 18 -2.11 8.43 1.26
CA ILE A 18 -0.91 7.88 1.90
C ILE A 18 -1.05 7.83 3.42
N VAL A 19 -1.47 8.92 4.06
CA VAL A 19 -1.61 8.99 5.52
C VAL A 19 -2.65 7.98 6.03
N PRO A 20 -3.89 7.93 5.50
CA PRO A 20 -4.86 6.91 5.92
C PRO A 20 -4.37 5.49 5.67
N LEU A 21 -3.79 5.21 4.48
CA LEU A 21 -3.21 3.91 4.15
C LEU A 21 -2.18 3.47 5.21
N PHE A 22 -1.32 4.39 5.65
CA PHE A 22 -0.29 4.12 6.63
C PHE A 22 -0.87 3.91 8.04
N LEU A 23 -1.80 4.77 8.48
CA LEU A 23 -2.44 4.64 9.80
C LEU A 23 -3.18 3.31 9.95
N PHE A 24 -3.91 2.90 8.91
CA PHE A 24 -4.69 1.65 8.91
C PHE A 24 -3.91 0.42 8.41
N SER A 25 -2.60 0.55 8.16
CA SER A 25 -1.78 -0.58 7.67
C SER A 25 -1.48 -1.66 8.73
N GLY A 26 -1.86 -1.44 9.99
CA GLY A 26 -1.57 -2.36 11.08
C GLY A 26 -0.23 -2.10 11.79
N THR A 27 0.49 -1.04 11.44
CA THR A 27 1.75 -0.62 12.08
C THR A 27 1.55 0.11 13.41
N PHE A 28 0.60 1.04 13.47
CA PHE A 28 0.28 1.82 14.68
C PHE A 28 -0.84 1.20 15.50
N PHE A 29 -1.85 0.67 14.83
CA PHE A 29 -3.04 0.08 15.43
C PHE A 29 -3.17 -1.37 14.97
N PRO A 30 -3.04 -2.37 15.86
CA PRO A 30 -3.23 -3.78 15.50
C PRO A 30 -4.59 -3.98 14.84
N VAL A 31 -4.62 -4.69 13.70
CA VAL A 31 -5.83 -4.83 12.86
C VAL A 31 -6.92 -5.63 13.58
N GLU A 32 -6.54 -6.50 14.50
CA GLU A 32 -7.42 -7.33 15.33
C GLU A 32 -8.21 -6.52 16.35
N GLN A 33 -7.72 -5.33 16.71
CA GLN A 33 -8.37 -4.44 17.69
C GLN A 33 -9.26 -3.39 17.04
N LEU A 34 -9.25 -3.30 15.70
CA LEU A 34 -10.07 -2.33 14.98
C LEU A 34 -11.55 -2.77 14.96
N PRO A 35 -12.49 -1.80 14.93
CA PRO A 35 -13.90 -2.09 14.67
C PRO A 35 -14.07 -2.91 13.38
N PRO A 36 -15.10 -3.75 13.24
CA PRO A 36 -15.21 -4.72 12.15
C PRO A 36 -15.04 -4.14 10.75
N VAL A 37 -15.62 -2.95 10.51
CA VAL A 37 -15.53 -2.24 9.23
C VAL A 37 -14.10 -1.79 8.96
N ALA A 38 -13.47 -1.12 9.92
CA ALA A 38 -12.10 -0.62 9.78
C ALA A 38 -11.09 -1.78 9.65
N GLY A 39 -11.27 -2.86 10.40
CA GLY A 39 -10.44 -4.05 10.29
C GLY A 39 -10.58 -4.74 8.93
N THR A 40 -11.78 -4.74 8.34
CA THR A 40 -11.98 -5.29 6.98
C THR A 40 -11.27 -4.43 5.94
N ILE A 41 -11.44 -3.10 6.02
CA ILE A 41 -10.76 -2.16 5.12
C ILE A 41 -9.24 -2.34 5.23
N ALA A 42 -8.69 -2.38 6.44
CA ALA A 42 -7.27 -2.57 6.69
C ALA A 42 -6.70 -3.82 6.01
N ARG A 43 -7.41 -4.95 6.09
CA ARG A 43 -6.98 -6.23 5.45
C ARG A 43 -7.05 -6.21 3.92
N VAL A 44 -7.81 -5.30 3.33
CA VAL A 44 -7.86 -5.11 1.87
C VAL A 44 -6.71 -4.21 1.38
N LEU A 45 -6.12 -3.40 2.27
CA LEU A 45 -5.05 -2.49 1.89
C LEU A 45 -3.79 -3.27 1.50
N PRO A 46 -3.17 -2.97 0.34
CA PRO A 46 -1.98 -3.70 -0.10
C PRO A 46 -0.79 -3.52 0.87
N LEU A 47 -0.73 -2.38 1.57
CA LEU A 47 0.31 -2.09 2.54
C LEU A 47 0.26 -3.01 3.77
N TRP A 48 -0.94 -3.44 4.19
CA TRP A 48 -1.10 -4.35 5.33
C TRP A 48 -0.37 -5.68 5.10
N HIS A 49 -0.44 -6.22 3.87
CA HIS A 49 0.23 -7.47 3.53
C HIS A 49 1.75 -7.40 3.73
N GLY A 50 2.39 -6.29 3.32
CA GLY A 50 3.84 -6.12 3.52
C GLY A 50 4.22 -5.97 5.00
N VAL A 51 3.43 -5.21 5.75
CA VAL A 51 3.63 -5.01 7.21
C VAL A 51 3.49 -6.34 7.95
N GLU A 52 2.46 -7.12 7.62
CA GLU A 52 2.19 -8.39 8.27
C GLU A 52 3.28 -9.43 8.03
N LEU A 53 3.78 -9.55 6.80
CA LEU A 53 4.93 -10.42 6.52
C LEU A 53 6.18 -9.98 7.27
N THR A 54 6.45 -8.67 7.30
CA THR A 54 7.62 -8.12 8.01
C THR A 54 7.54 -8.43 9.51
N ARG A 55 6.35 -8.24 10.11
CA ARG A 55 6.09 -8.58 11.51
C ARG A 55 6.24 -10.06 11.79
N ALA A 56 5.67 -10.93 10.96
CA ALA A 56 5.79 -12.37 11.10
C ALA A 56 7.25 -12.85 11.04
N LEU A 57 8.05 -12.31 10.10
CA LEU A 57 9.49 -12.59 10.03
C LEU A 57 10.24 -12.10 11.27
N ALA A 58 9.96 -10.87 11.71
CA ALA A 58 10.67 -10.26 12.85
C ALA A 58 10.37 -10.97 14.18
N LEU A 59 9.13 -11.44 14.37
CA LEU A 59 8.70 -12.11 15.60
C LEU A 59 8.83 -13.64 15.55
N GLY A 60 9.18 -14.21 14.40
CA GLY A 60 9.21 -15.66 14.20
C GLY A 60 7.83 -16.31 14.33
N THR A 61 6.76 -15.59 13.99
CA THR A 61 5.37 -16.06 14.08
C THR A 61 4.78 -16.35 12.71
N ALA A 62 3.60 -16.98 12.67
CA ALA A 62 2.83 -17.12 11.45
C ALA A 62 2.00 -15.86 11.17
N PRO A 63 1.93 -15.39 9.91
CA PRO A 63 1.06 -14.28 9.53
C PRO A 63 -0.43 -14.67 9.57
N ALA A 64 -1.31 -13.68 9.70
CA ALA A 64 -2.77 -13.89 9.80
C ALA A 64 -3.42 -14.61 8.59
N LEU A 65 -2.81 -14.51 7.41
CA LEU A 65 -3.20 -15.25 6.20
C LEU A 65 -1.97 -16.00 5.68
N ALA A 66 -2.19 -16.99 4.81
CA ALA A 66 -1.10 -17.77 4.24
C ALA A 66 -0.06 -16.89 3.53
N TRP A 67 1.24 -17.20 3.73
CA TRP A 67 2.37 -16.49 3.12
C TRP A 67 2.20 -16.17 1.62
N PRO A 68 1.73 -17.12 0.76
CA PRO A 68 1.60 -16.85 -0.66
C PRO A 68 0.58 -15.76 -0.99
N VAL A 69 -0.44 -15.56 -0.15
CA VAL A 69 -1.45 -14.51 -0.35
C VAL A 69 -0.80 -13.13 -0.20
N HIS A 70 -0.11 -12.93 0.92
CA HIS A 70 0.57 -11.66 1.18
C HIS A 70 1.67 -11.37 0.16
N LEU A 71 2.49 -12.38 -0.16
CA LEU A 71 3.54 -12.27 -1.17
C LEU A 71 2.96 -11.97 -2.56
N GLY A 72 1.88 -12.66 -2.93
CA GLY A 72 1.19 -12.44 -4.19
C GLY A 72 0.70 -11.00 -4.33
N VAL A 73 0.11 -10.42 -3.29
CA VAL A 73 -0.34 -9.01 -3.31
C VAL A 73 0.83 -8.05 -3.44
N VAL A 74 1.91 -8.23 -2.66
CA VAL A 74 3.09 -7.35 -2.72
C VAL A 74 3.77 -7.42 -4.08
N VAL A 75 3.95 -8.62 -4.63
CA VAL A 75 4.53 -8.82 -5.97
C VAL A 75 3.63 -8.24 -7.05
N ALA A 76 2.31 -8.44 -6.97
CA ALA A 76 1.37 -7.86 -7.92
C ALA A 76 1.43 -6.33 -7.92
N LEU A 77 1.50 -5.70 -6.73
CA LEU A 77 1.64 -4.25 -6.62
C LEU A 77 2.96 -3.76 -7.22
N LEU A 78 4.07 -4.45 -6.96
CA LEU A 78 5.37 -4.13 -7.54
C LEU A 78 5.34 -4.20 -9.07
N VAL A 79 4.85 -5.30 -9.62
CA VAL A 79 4.74 -5.50 -11.08
C VAL A 79 3.82 -4.45 -11.70
N ALA A 80 2.65 -4.20 -11.10
CA ALA A 80 1.73 -3.17 -11.58
C ALA A 80 2.38 -1.77 -11.58
N GLY A 81 3.13 -1.43 -10.53
CA GLY A 81 3.86 -0.17 -10.44
C GLY A 81 4.94 -0.04 -11.51
N ILE A 82 5.71 -1.11 -11.75
CA ILE A 82 6.73 -1.16 -12.82
C ILE A 82 6.07 -0.97 -14.18
N LEU A 83 5.02 -1.74 -14.50
CA LEU A 83 4.32 -1.65 -15.78
C LEU A 83 3.70 -0.26 -16.00
N ALA A 84 3.02 0.29 -15.00
CA ALA A 84 2.45 1.64 -15.07
C ALA A 84 3.53 2.70 -15.27
N GLY A 85 4.67 2.56 -14.60
CA GLY A 85 5.85 3.38 -14.78
C GLY A 85 6.36 3.30 -16.21
N SER A 86 6.74 2.12 -16.68
CA SER A 86 7.27 1.88 -18.03
C SER A 86 6.35 2.43 -19.12
N VAL A 87 5.05 2.15 -19.05
CA VAL A 87 4.06 2.65 -20.03
C VAL A 87 3.99 4.17 -20.02
N THR A 88 4.00 4.80 -18.83
CA THR A 88 3.91 6.26 -18.71
C THR A 88 5.19 6.96 -19.16
N PHE A 89 6.36 6.36 -18.90
CA PHE A 89 7.65 6.86 -19.36
C PHE A 89 7.79 6.74 -20.87
N ASP A 90 7.49 5.58 -21.45
CA ASP A 90 7.59 5.34 -22.89
C ASP A 90 6.71 6.31 -23.69
N ARG A 91 5.47 6.53 -23.22
CA ARG A 91 4.53 7.50 -23.82
C ARG A 91 4.99 8.95 -23.74
N ARG A 92 5.92 9.28 -22.83
CA ARG A 92 6.45 10.64 -22.67
C ARG A 92 7.79 10.84 -23.36
N LEU A 93 8.54 9.77 -23.59
CA LEU A 93 9.89 9.80 -24.18
C LEU A 93 9.90 9.57 -25.69
N ARG A 94 8.91 8.86 -26.24
CA ARG A 94 8.73 8.70 -27.69
C ARG A 94 7.72 9.77 -28.15
N PRO A 95 8.16 10.91 -28.74
CA PRO A 95 7.25 11.89 -29.32
C PRO A 95 6.44 11.32 -30.48
#